data_AF-X1RD02-F1
#
_entry.id   AF-X1RD02-F1
#
_cell.length_a   1.000
_cell.length_b   1.000
_cell.length_c   1.000
_cell.angle_alpha   90.00
_cell.angle_beta   90.00
_cell.angle_gamma   90.00
#
_symmetry.space_group_name_H-M   'P 1'
#
loop_
_entity.id
_entity.type
_entity.pdbx_description
1 polymer ?
#
loop_
_entity_poly.entity_id
_entity_poly.type
_entity_poly.pdbx_seq_one_letter_code
_entity_poly.pdbx_strand_id
1 'polypeptide(L)'
;MIGEEGIINKEGLRFPNEPVRHKILDLIGDLYLLGRPIQAHIMAVKSGHLFHVKLIQQLEELKNKEGSFFDINDIERILPHRYPFLLVDKILELGEREIVGVKNIT
;
A
#
# COMPACT_ATOMS: atom_id res chain seq x y z
N MET A 1 7.92 4.26 -31.57
CA MET A 1 9.17 5.04 -31.36
C MET A 1 8.90 6.48 -31.75
N ILE A 2 9.55 7.42 -31.05
CA ILE A 2 9.51 8.86 -31.39
C ILE A 2 10.87 9.16 -32.04
N GLY A 3 10.84 9.65 -33.29
CA GLY A 3 12.00 10.15 -34.03
C GLY A 3 12.06 11.68 -34.00
N GLU A 4 13.05 12.25 -34.68
CA GLU A 4 13.26 13.71 -34.72
C GLU A 4 12.07 14.48 -35.30
N GLU A 5 11.33 13.89 -36.23
CA GLU A 5 10.13 14.48 -36.85
C GLU A 5 8.81 14.04 -36.18
N GLY A 6 8.86 13.27 -35.09
CA GLY A 6 7.68 12.83 -34.34
C GLY A 6 7.48 11.32 -34.31
N ILE A 7 6.23 10.85 -34.24
CA ILE A 7 5.91 9.43 -34.03
C ILE A 7 6.24 8.62 -35.29
N ILE A 8 7.16 7.67 -35.18
CA ILE A 8 7.60 6.80 -36.29
C ILE A 8 6.59 5.67 -36.57
N ASN A 9 5.69 5.38 -35.63
CA ASN A 9 4.70 4.32 -35.80
C ASN A 9 3.74 4.67 -36.94
N LYS A 10 3.61 3.76 -37.92
CA LYS A 10 2.70 3.93 -39.09
C LYS A 10 1.24 4.17 -38.68
N GLU A 11 0.82 3.58 -37.57
CA GLU A 11 -0.54 3.73 -37.03
C GLU A 11 -0.68 4.92 -36.06
N GLY A 12 0.41 5.65 -35.79
CA GLY A 12 0.43 6.75 -34.83
C GLY A 12 0.33 6.29 -33.37
N LEU A 13 -0.18 7.17 -32.51
CA LEU A 13 -0.51 6.86 -31.13
C LEU A 13 -1.94 6.30 -31.05
N ARG A 14 -2.16 5.33 -30.17
CA ARG A 14 -3.50 4.84 -29.82
C ARG A 14 -4.33 5.93 -29.16
N PHE A 15 -3.67 6.83 -28.43
CA PHE A 15 -4.30 7.94 -27.73
C PHE A 15 -3.44 9.21 -27.80
N PRO A 16 -4.04 10.42 -27.85
CA PRO A 16 -3.28 11.67 -27.83
C PRO A 16 -2.35 11.82 -26.62
N ASN A 17 -2.71 11.23 -25.48
CA ASN A 17 -1.95 11.27 -24.23
C ASN A 17 -1.34 9.91 -23.84
N GLU A 18 -1.10 9.03 -24.82
CA GLU A 18 -0.51 7.70 -24.60
C GLU A 18 0.80 7.72 -23.77
N PRO A 19 1.74 8.68 -23.95
CA PRO A 19 2.95 8.74 -23.12
C PRO A 19 2.65 8.89 -21.62
N VAL A 20 1.66 9.72 -21.26
CA VAL A 20 1.27 9.92 -19.86
C VAL A 20 0.58 8.68 -19.30
N ARG A 21 -0.29 8.05 -20.10
CA ARG A 21 -0.96 6.80 -19.71
C ARG A 21 0.03 5.67 -19.44
N HIS A 22 1.08 5.58 -20.25
CA HIS A 22 2.16 4.62 -20.02
C HIS A 22 2.87 4.88 -18.69
N LYS A 23 3.15 6.15 -18.35
CA LYS A 23 3.75 6.50 -17.06
C LYS A 23 2.84 6.18 -15.85
N ILE A 24 1.53 6.29 -16.03
CA ILE A 24 0.56 5.85 -15.00
C ILE A 24 0.60 4.32 -14.87
N LEU A 25 0.65 3.60 -15.99
CA LEU A 25 0.76 2.14 -15.99
C LEU A 25 2.06 1.66 -15.33
N ASP A 26 3.19 2.32 -15.63
CA ASP A 26 4.48 2.09 -14.98
C ASP A 26 4.37 2.24 -13.46
N LEU A 27 3.75 3.34 -12.99
CA LEU A 27 3.55 3.60 -11.57
C LEU A 27 2.69 2.51 -10.92
N ILE A 28 1.59 2.10 -11.56
CA ILE A 28 0.74 0.99 -11.06
C ILE A 28 1.54 -0.31 -10.96
N GLY A 29 2.33 -0.62 -11.99
CA GLY A 29 3.19 -1.81 -12.03
C GLY A 29 4.26 -1.79 -10.93
N ASP A 30 4.92 -0.65 -10.74
CA ASP A 30 5.92 -0.48 -9.69
C ASP A 30 5.27 -0.64 -8.30
N LEU A 31 4.14 0.01 -8.03
CA LEU A 31 3.41 -0.12 -6.76
C LEU A 31 2.98 -1.57 -6.45
N TYR A 32 2.76 -2.37 -7.49
CA TYR A 32 2.45 -3.80 -7.33
C TYR A 32 3.60 -4.58 -6.69
N LEU A 33 4.84 -4.08 -6.76
CA LEU A 33 6.00 -4.69 -6.09
C LEU A 33 5.87 -4.68 -4.55
N LEU A 34 4.96 -3.88 -3.98
CA LEU A 34 4.64 -3.94 -2.55
C LEU A 34 3.96 -5.27 -2.17
N GLY A 35 3.42 -6.04 -3.12
CA GLY A 35 2.84 -7.37 -2.88
C GLY A 35 1.49 -7.38 -2.15
N ARG A 36 0.87 -6.21 -1.97
CA ARG A 36 -0.44 -6.05 -1.30
C ARG A 36 -1.22 -4.89 -1.92
N PRO A 37 -2.56 -4.91 -1.87
CA PRO A 37 -3.36 -3.80 -2.36
C PRO A 37 -3.07 -2.52 -1.56
N ILE A 38 -2.94 -1.40 -2.27
CA ILE A 38 -2.73 -0.07 -1.68
C ILE A 38 -4.02 0.74 -1.86
N GLN A 39 -4.61 1.18 -0.76
CA GLN A 39 -5.67 2.18 -0.78
C GLN A 39 -5.07 3.55 -0.46
N ALA A 40 -4.69 4.30 -1.50
CA ALA A 40 -4.06 5.61 -1.34
C ALA A 40 -4.42 6.57 -2.49
N HIS A 41 -4.31 7.86 -2.21
CA HIS A 41 -4.27 8.90 -3.25
C HIS A 41 -2.81 9.22 -3.57
N ILE A 42 -2.40 9.02 -4.83
CA ILE A 42 -1.00 9.15 -5.24
C ILE A 42 -0.86 10.32 -6.21
N MET A 43 0.04 11.25 -5.88
CA MET A 43 0.42 12.36 -6.75
C MET A 43 1.87 12.18 -7.18
N ALA A 44 2.11 12.11 -8.48
CA ALA A 44 3.43 11.94 -9.06
C ALA A 44 3.71 13.03 -10.10
N VAL A 45 4.79 13.79 -9.93
CA VAL A 45 5.20 14.88 -10.83
C VAL A 45 6.57 14.56 -11.40
N LYS A 46 6.66 14.35 -12.73
CA LYS A 46 7.91 13.97 -13.43
C LYS A 46 8.64 12.78 -12.77
N SER A 47 7.86 11.85 -12.22
CA SER A 47 8.36 10.68 -11.51
C SER A 47 8.78 9.56 -12.48
N GLY A 48 9.68 8.69 -12.03
CA GLY A 48 10.13 7.51 -12.76
C GLY A 48 10.39 6.34 -11.83
N HIS A 49 10.75 5.19 -12.39
CA HIS A 49 10.87 3.91 -11.65
C HIS A 49 11.77 4.01 -10.41
N LEU A 50 12.90 4.71 -10.48
CA LEU A 50 13.79 4.90 -9.33
C LEU A 50 13.09 5.57 -8.12
N PHE A 51 12.19 6.52 -8.37
CA PHE A 51 11.42 7.17 -7.30
C PHE A 51 10.32 6.25 -6.77
N HIS A 52 9.68 5.46 -7.64
CA HIS A 52 8.64 4.52 -7.23
C HIS A 52 9.20 3.40 -6.36
N VAL A 53 10.35 2.82 -6.74
CA VAL A 53 11.04 1.80 -5.94
C VAL A 53 11.46 2.35 -4.58
N LYS A 54 11.99 3.57 -4.51
CA LYS A 54 12.33 4.22 -3.23
C LYS A 54 11.09 4.44 -2.36
N LEU A 55 9.98 4.88 -2.94
CA LEU A 55 8.72 5.04 -2.21
C LEU A 55 8.29 3.71 -1.57
N ILE A 56 8.37 2.61 -2.31
CA ILE A 56 7.99 1.27 -1.82
C ILE A 56 8.90 0.82 -0.69
N GLN A 57 10.22 1.00 -0.81
CA GLN A 57 11.18 0.71 0.26
C GLN A 57 10.83 1.47 1.54
N GLN A 58 10.51 2.77 1.43
CA GLN A 58 10.11 3.56 2.60
C GLN A 58 8.77 3.09 3.20
N LEU A 59 7.81 2.68 2.38
CA LEU A 59 6.53 2.14 2.86
C LEU A 59 6.71 0.82 3.62
N GLU A 60 7.65 -0.03 3.21
CA GLU A 60 8.01 -1.24 3.98
C GLU A 60 8.67 -0.89 5.32
N GLU A 61 9.61 0.06 5.33
CA GLU A 61 10.27 0.49 6.57
C GLU A 61 9.30 1.08 7.59
N LEU A 62 8.30 1.85 7.13
CA LEU A 62 7.26 2.40 8.00
C LEU A 62 6.39 1.29 8.61
N LYS A 63 6.04 0.26 7.84
CA LYS A 63 5.31 -0.90 8.35
C LYS A 63 6.10 -1.62 9.44
N ASN A 64 7.41 -1.76 9.29
CA ASN A 64 8.23 -2.43 10.30
C ASN A 64 8.33 -1.63 11.61
N LYS A 65 8.05 -0.32 11.58
CA LYS A 65 8.01 0.55 12.77
C LYS A 65 6.64 0.60 13.43
N GLU A 66 5.57 0.49 12.65
CA GLU A 66 4.22 0.29 13.15
C GLU A 66 4.07 -1.19 13.53
N GLY A 67 4.41 -1.52 14.78
CA GLY A 67 4.23 -2.85 15.34
C GLY A 67 2.88 -3.45 14.99
N SER A 68 2.85 -4.78 14.81
CA SER A 68 1.69 -5.58 14.38
C SER A 68 0.35 -5.12 14.98
N PHE A 69 -0.34 -4.19 14.31
CA PHE A 69 -1.68 -3.78 14.68
C PHE A 69 -2.66 -4.88 14.28
N PHE A 70 -3.16 -5.62 15.26
CA PHE A 70 -4.27 -6.56 15.06
C PHE A 70 -5.59 -5.81 15.22
N ASP A 71 -6.43 -5.85 14.19
CA ASP A 71 -7.78 -5.31 14.27
C ASP A 71 -8.74 -6.28 15.00
N ILE A 72 -9.98 -5.86 15.24
CA ILE A 72 -10.95 -6.67 16.00
C ILE A 72 -11.23 -8.04 15.34
N ASN A 73 -11.18 -8.14 14.01
CA ASN A 73 -11.37 -9.40 13.29
C ASN A 73 -10.14 -10.29 13.40
N ASP A 74 -8.94 -9.70 13.43
CA ASP A 74 -7.71 -10.44 13.67
C ASP A 74 -7.67 -11.01 15.10
N ILE A 75 -8.09 -10.20 16.09
CA ILE A 75 -8.18 -10.62 17.49
C ILE A 75 -9.19 -11.77 17.66
N GLU A 76 -10.36 -11.68 17.02
CA GLU A 76 -11.41 -12.73 17.07
C GLU A 76 -10.93 -14.08 16.51
N ARG A 77 -10.05 -14.06 15.51
CA ARG A 77 -9.47 -15.28 14.91
C ARG A 77 -8.38 -15.92 15.77
N ILE A 78 -7.60 -15.10 16.47
CA ILE A 78 -6.44 -15.55 17.24
C ILE A 78 -6.85 -15.98 18.65
N LEU A 79 -7.76 -15.25 19.28
CA LEU A 79 -8.27 -15.57 20.60
C LEU A 79 -9.65 -16.25 20.46
N PRO A 80 -9.80 -17.51 20.90
CA PRO A 80 -11.07 -18.23 20.81
C PRO A 80 -12.05 -17.72 21.89
N HIS A 81 -12.48 -16.47 21.79
CA HIS A 81 -13.45 -15.86 22.69
C HIS A 81 -14.83 -15.80 22.05
N ARG A 82 -15.80 -16.46 22.69
CA ARG A 82 -17.23 -16.22 22.44
C ARG A 82 -17.78 -15.24 23.46
N TYR A 83 -18.80 -14.49 23.06
CA TYR A 83 -19.61 -13.67 23.96
C TYR A 83 -20.01 -14.49 25.22
N PRO A 84 -19.88 -13.95 26.44
CA PRO A 84 -19.84 -12.52 26.77
C PRO A 84 -18.44 -11.90 27.01
N PHE A 85 -17.32 -12.51 26.61
CA PHE A 85 -15.99 -11.94 26.94
C PHE A 85 -15.11 -11.66 25.73
N LEU A 86 -15.37 -10.55 25.04
CA LEU A 86 -14.33 -9.77 24.39
C LEU A 86 -14.22 -8.44 25.15
N LEU A 87 -13.21 -8.31 26.00
CA LEU A 87 -13.02 -7.16 26.92
C LEU A 87 -12.02 -6.12 26.36
N VAL A 88 -11.54 -6.30 25.14
CA VAL A 88 -10.50 -5.48 24.49
C VAL A 88 -10.97 -5.19 23.08
N ASP A 89 -11.10 -3.90 22.75
CA ASP A 89 -11.55 -3.45 21.42
C ASP A 89 -10.40 -3.39 20.42
N LYS A 90 -9.17 -3.18 20.90
CA LYS A 90 -7.97 -3.07 20.06
C LYS A 90 -6.70 -3.47 20.84
N ILE A 91 -5.78 -4.17 20.19
CA ILE A 91 -4.41 -4.41 20.70
C ILE A 91 -3.47 -3.42 20.01
N LEU A 92 -2.71 -2.67 20.81
CA LEU A 92 -1.73 -1.70 20.32
C LEU A 92 -0.33 -2.32 20.21
N GLU A 93 0.05 -3.18 21.16
CA GLU A 93 1.35 -3.84 21.19
C GLU A 93 1.23 -5.27 21.70
N LEU A 94 2.02 -6.18 21.10
CA LEU A 94 2.08 -7.60 21.45
C LEU A 94 3.55 -7.98 21.71
N GLY A 95 3.90 -8.20 22.97
CA GLY A 95 5.20 -8.71 23.40
C GLY A 95 5.15 -10.19 23.79
N GLU A 96 6.31 -10.79 24.05
CA GLU A 96 6.39 -12.21 24.45
C GLU A 96 5.77 -12.49 25.83
N ARG A 97 5.71 -11.47 26.70
CA ARG A 97 5.23 -11.60 28.09
C ARG A 97 4.13 -10.61 28.47
N GLU A 98 3.83 -9.63 27.62
CA GLU A 98 2.85 -8.59 27.89
C GLU A 98 2.15 -8.13 26.61
N ILE A 99 0.92 -7.64 26.76
CA ILE A 99 0.08 -7.14 25.66
C ILE A 99 -0.54 -5.83 26.13
N VAL A 100 -0.49 -4.80 25.29
CA VAL A 100 -1.12 -3.50 25.55
C VAL A 100 -2.37 -3.38 24.68
N GLY A 101 -3.54 -3.16 25.29
CA GLY A 101 -4.81 -3.05 24.59
C GLY A 101 -5.73 -1.96 25.15
N VAL A 102 -6.72 -1.55 24.35
CA VAL A 102 -7.69 -0.49 24.65
C VAL A 102 -9.06 -1.11 24.87
N LYS A 103 -9.76 -0.64 25.91
CA LYS A 103 -11.16 -0.98 26.22
C LYS A 103 -11.97 0.31 26.36
N ASN A 104 -12.97 0.49 25.50
CA ASN A 104 -13.94 1.55 25.63
C ASN A 104 -15.03 1.08 26.61
N ILE A 105 -15.29 1.89 27.64
CA ILE A 105 -16.41 1.67 28.57
C ILE A 105 -17.43 2.77 28.24
N THR A 106 -18.63 2.36 27.82
CA THR A 106 -19.79 3.26 27.66
C THR A 106 -20.81 2.95 28.74
#